data_AF-A0A4Q2L3Y3-F1
#
_entry.id   AF-A0A4Q2L3Y3-F1
#
_cell.length_a   1.000
_cell.length_b   1.000
_cell.length_c   1.000
_cell.angle_alpha   90.00
_cell.angle_beta   90.00
_cell.angle_gamma   90.00
#
_symmetry.space_group_name_H-M   'P 1'
#
loop_
_entity.id
_entity.type
_entity.pdbx_description
1 polymer ?
#
loop_
_entity_poly.entity_id
_entity_poly.type
_entity_poly.pdbx_seq_one_letter_code
_entity_poly.pdbx_strand_id
1 'polypeptide(L)'
;MGAILLGFVIAVLLRTLGLAEIGVLLTITVIDFGALLLGARIFRGRGEEVEPPRAWWRMTARPTLSRRLGILFVVLSLLGAVSLVLEVTGVYAPLPLTGDDMVASSRGIVELAIVAYLYLNSAVRLKRLGVPSKDPKPPQGPHFRPPVKLTP
;
A
#
# COMPACT_ATOMS: atom_id res chain seq x y z
N MET A 1 -10.38 -4.21 2.85
CA MET A 1 -11.61 -3.75 3.52
C MET A 1 -11.56 -3.95 5.03
N GLY A 2 -11.23 -5.14 5.56
CA GLY A 2 -11.21 -5.38 7.01
C GLY A 2 -10.39 -4.39 7.85
N ALA A 3 -9.14 -4.10 7.47
CA ALA A 3 -8.29 -3.14 8.19
C ALA A 3 -8.84 -1.70 8.16
N ILE A 4 -9.38 -1.27 7.01
CA ILE A 4 -9.97 0.07 6.84
C ILE A 4 -11.21 0.22 7.71
N LEU A 5 -12.08 -0.81 7.74
CA LEU A 5 -13.27 -0.83 8.59
C LEU A 5 -12.90 -0.83 10.07
N LEU A 6 -11.89 -1.61 10.46
CA LEU A 6 -11.40 -1.64 11.84
C LEU A 6 -10.85 -0.27 12.26
N GLY A 7 -10.03 0.36 11.43
CA GLY A 7 -9.51 1.71 11.68
C GLY A 7 -10.63 2.73 11.84
N PHE A 8 -11.65 2.68 10.98
CA PHE A 8 -12.84 3.54 11.08
C PHE A 8 -13.61 3.34 12.39
N VAL A 9 -13.89 2.09 12.78
CA VAL A 9 -14.60 1.78 14.03
C VAL A 9 -13.83 2.27 15.25
N ILE A 10 -12.51 2.05 15.28
CA ILE A 10 -11.65 2.53 16.37
C ILE A 10 -11.64 4.06 16.40
N ALA A 11 -11.55 4.71 15.24
CA ALA A 11 -11.58 6.17 15.14
C ALA A 11 -12.86 6.76 15.75
N VAL A 12 -14.02 6.21 15.39
CA VAL A 12 -15.32 6.63 15.92
C VAL A 12 -15.36 6.41 17.44
N LEU A 13 -14.93 5.24 17.91
CA LEU A 13 -14.91 4.93 19.33
C LEU A 13 -14.05 5.93 20.11
N LEU A 14 -12.83 6.20 19.67
CA LEU A 14 -11.93 7.13 20.35
C LEU A 14 -12.51 8.55 20.40
N ARG A 15 -13.14 9.02 19.31
CA ARG A 15 -13.85 10.31 19.31
C ARG A 15 -15.01 10.33 20.30
N THR A 16 -15.81 9.26 20.39
CA THR A 16 -16.90 9.17 21.37
C THR A 16 -16.41 9.15 22.82
N LEU A 17 -15.17 8.71 23.05
CA LEU A 17 -14.51 8.76 24.36
C LEU A 17 -13.88 10.13 24.67
N GLY A 18 -14.02 11.12 23.78
CA GLY A 18 -13.52 12.48 23.99
C GLY A 18 -12.01 12.62 23.78
N LEU A 19 -11.35 11.68 23.08
CA LEU A 19 -9.95 11.86 22.71
C LEU A 19 -9.77 13.04 21.76
N ALA A 20 -8.70 13.80 21.96
CA ALA A 20 -8.29 14.83 21.02
C ALA A 20 -8.01 14.23 19.64
N GLU A 21 -8.37 14.96 18.57
CA GLU A 21 -8.28 14.48 17.19
C GLU A 21 -6.85 14.03 16.83
N ILE A 22 -5.82 14.71 17.32
CA ILE A 22 -4.43 14.30 17.11
C ILE A 22 -4.14 12.90 17.68
N GLY A 23 -4.70 12.56 18.84
CA GLY A 23 -4.56 11.23 19.44
C GLY A 23 -5.28 10.15 18.63
N VAL A 24 -6.44 10.50 18.07
CA VAL A 24 -7.20 9.63 17.17
C VAL A 24 -6.40 9.36 15.90
N LEU A 25 -5.89 10.40 15.24
CA LEU A 25 -5.11 10.30 14.00
C LEU A 25 -3.82 9.50 14.18
N LEU A 26 -3.08 9.71 15.27
CA LEU A 26 -1.88 8.93 15.58
C LEU A 26 -2.20 7.45 15.77
N THR A 27 -3.27 7.14 16.49
CA THR A 27 -3.70 5.75 16.73
C THR A 27 -4.04 5.04 15.43
N ILE A 28 -4.83 5.68 14.57
CA ILE A 28 -5.18 5.13 13.25
C ILE A 28 -3.95 4.93 12.39
N THR A 29 -3.00 5.87 12.40
CA THR A 29 -1.72 5.76 11.67
C THR A 29 -0.92 4.54 12.08
N VAL A 30 -0.81 4.28 13.39
CA VAL A 30 -0.11 3.09 13.89
C VAL A 30 -0.82 1.81 13.41
N ILE A 31 -2.15 1.79 13.41
CA ILE A 31 -2.94 0.65 12.95
C ILE A 31 -2.76 0.43 11.45
N ASP A 32 -2.84 1.48 10.63
CA ASP A 32 -2.69 1.42 9.18
C ASP A 32 -1.31 0.90 8.77
N PHE A 33 -0.24 1.45 9.37
CA PHE A 33 1.11 0.96 9.13
C PHE A 33 1.31 -0.47 9.66
N GLY A 34 0.77 -0.78 10.84
CA GLY A 34 0.80 -2.12 11.41
C GLY A 34 0.16 -3.14 10.48
N ALA A 35 -1.04 -2.84 9.98
CA ALA A 35 -1.78 -3.68 9.05
C ALA A 35 -1.06 -3.81 7.69
N LEU A 36 -0.51 -2.72 7.17
CA LEU A 36 0.29 -2.73 5.93
C LEU A 36 1.53 -3.62 6.08
N LEU A 37 2.30 -3.44 7.15
CA LEU A 37 3.50 -4.22 7.42
C LEU A 37 3.17 -5.68 7.70
N LEU A 38 2.10 -5.96 8.42
CA LEU A 38 1.64 -7.32 8.66
C LEU A 38 1.20 -8.00 7.35
N GLY A 39 0.41 -7.30 6.52
CA GLY A 39 0.00 -7.79 5.21
C GLY A 39 1.20 -8.08 4.31
N ALA A 40 2.19 -7.19 4.30
CA ALA A 40 3.45 -7.37 3.58
C ALA A 40 4.31 -8.52 4.13
N ARG A 41 3.96 -9.16 5.24
CA ARG A 41 4.73 -10.26 5.86
C ARG A 41 3.99 -11.58 5.72
N ILE A 42 2.67 -11.54 5.89
CA ILE A 42 1.79 -12.70 5.72
C ILE A 42 1.68 -13.07 4.24
N PHE A 43 1.46 -12.10 3.35
CA PHE A 43 1.31 -12.38 1.93
C PHE A 43 2.67 -12.52 1.23
N ARG A 44 3.05 -13.78 0.98
CA ARG A 44 4.28 -14.13 0.25
C ARG A 44 4.04 -14.27 -1.26
N GLY A 45 5.08 -14.00 -2.05
CA GLY A 45 5.02 -14.23 -3.49
C GLY A 45 5.08 -15.73 -3.82
N ARG A 46 4.59 -16.09 -5.00
CA ARG A 46 4.70 -17.47 -5.51
C ARG A 46 6.19 -17.85 -5.64
N GLY A 47 6.58 -18.97 -5.05
CA GLY A 47 7.95 -19.48 -5.11
C GLY A 47 8.93 -18.75 -4.18
N GLU A 48 8.44 -17.93 -3.24
CA GLU A 48 9.29 -17.38 -2.19
C GLU A 48 9.45 -18.38 -1.05
N GLU A 49 10.70 -18.65 -0.67
CA GLU A 49 11.01 -19.55 0.45
C GLU A 49 10.34 -19.05 1.74
N VAL A 50 9.82 -19.97 2.56
CA VAL A 50 9.15 -19.66 3.83
C VAL A 50 10.17 -19.37 4.93
N GLU A 51 11.27 -20.12 4.94
CA GLU A 51 12.48 -19.84 5.71
C GLU A 51 13.57 -19.40 4.72
N PRO A 52 14.23 -18.24 4.91
CA PRO A 52 14.33 -17.41 6.13
C PRO A 52 13.21 -16.35 6.30
N PRO A 53 13.15 -15.67 7.47
CA PRO A 53 12.28 -14.52 7.69
C PRO A 53 12.48 -13.43 6.64
N ARG A 54 11.37 -12.90 6.11
CA ARG A 54 11.41 -11.85 5.09
C ARG A 54 12.06 -10.59 5.65
N ALA A 55 13.03 -10.03 4.92
CA ALA A 55 13.70 -8.80 5.33
C ALA A 55 12.71 -7.64 5.51
N TRP A 56 12.90 -6.84 6.56
CA TRP A 56 11.97 -5.76 6.95
C TRP A 56 11.74 -4.72 5.83
N TRP A 57 12.72 -4.50 4.96
CA TRP A 57 12.60 -3.55 3.85
C TRP A 57 11.78 -4.10 2.66
N ARG A 58 11.50 -5.41 2.61
CA ARG A 58 10.84 -6.06 1.46
C ARG A 58 9.32 -5.99 1.62
N MET A 59 8.69 -5.09 0.86
CA MET A 59 7.24 -4.90 0.86
C MET A 59 6.50 -5.85 -0.07
N THR A 60 7.16 -6.32 -1.14
CA THR A 60 6.58 -7.27 -2.09
C THR A 60 7.63 -8.29 -2.52
N ALA A 61 7.18 -9.35 -3.19
CA ALA A 61 8.10 -10.32 -3.78
C ALA A 61 8.76 -9.83 -5.08
N ARG A 62 8.11 -8.90 -5.82
CA ARG A 62 8.46 -8.55 -7.20
C ARG A 62 8.89 -7.09 -7.34
N PRO A 63 10.04 -6.81 -7.99
CA PRO A 63 10.54 -5.43 -8.12
C PRO A 63 9.61 -4.53 -8.95
N THR A 64 9.01 -5.04 -10.03
CA THR A 64 8.11 -4.27 -10.91
C THR A 64 6.82 -3.87 -10.21
N LEU A 65 6.21 -4.78 -9.45
CA LEU A 65 5.01 -4.51 -8.67
C LEU A 65 5.30 -3.47 -7.59
N SER A 66 6.39 -3.66 -6.84
CA SER A 66 6.86 -2.71 -5.83
C SER A 66 7.06 -1.31 -6.42
N ARG A 67 7.67 -1.21 -7.60
CA ARG A 67 7.89 0.07 -8.28
C ARG A 67 6.57 0.73 -8.68
N ARG A 68 5.63 -0.02 -9.25
CA ARG A 68 4.33 0.53 -9.69
C ARG A 68 3.51 1.05 -8.50
N LEU A 69 3.46 0.29 -7.41
CA LEU A 69 2.80 0.74 -6.17
C LEU A 69 3.50 1.96 -5.59
N GLY A 70 4.83 1.96 -5.53
CA GLY A 70 5.60 3.12 -5.09
C GLY A 70 5.28 4.38 -5.89
N ILE A 71 5.28 4.30 -7.23
CA ILE A 71 4.92 5.43 -8.11
C ILE A 71 3.48 5.87 -7.89
N LEU A 72 2.54 4.93 -7.76
CA LEU A 72 1.14 5.24 -7.47
C LEU A 72 1.02 6.07 -6.19
N PHE A 73 1.68 5.65 -5.11
CA PHE A 73 1.64 6.37 -3.84
C PHE A 73 2.37 7.72 -3.89
N VAL A 74 3.46 7.85 -4.67
CA VAL A 74 4.07 9.17 -4.95
C VAL A 74 3.05 10.09 -5.61
N VAL A 75 2.36 9.62 -6.66
CA VAL A 75 1.37 10.44 -7.37
C VAL A 75 0.23 10.84 -6.45
N LEU A 76 -0.30 9.91 -5.64
CA LEU A 76 -1.36 10.22 -4.67
C LEU A 76 -0.91 11.23 -3.61
N SER A 77 0.30 11.09 -3.09
CA SER A 77 0.87 12.03 -2.12
C SER A 77 1.04 13.43 -2.74
N LEU A 78 1.56 13.52 -3.96
CA LEU A 78 1.71 14.78 -4.68
C LEU A 78 0.37 15.43 -5.00
N LEU A 79 -0.63 14.66 -5.44
CA LEU A 79 -1.98 15.17 -5.67
C LEU A 79 -2.58 15.73 -4.38
N GLY A 80 -2.46 15.02 -3.26
CA GLY A 80 -2.91 15.52 -1.97
C GLY A 80 -2.20 16.81 -1.56
N ALA A 81 -0.88 16.89 -1.77
CA ALA A 81 -0.10 18.11 -1.49
C ALA A 81 -0.54 19.29 -2.36
N VAL A 82 -0.78 19.06 -3.67
CA VAL A 82 -1.29 20.09 -4.57
C VAL A 82 -2.69 20.55 -4.12
N SER A 83 -3.60 19.63 -3.82
CA SER A 83 -4.93 19.95 -3.30
C SER A 83 -4.86 20.82 -2.04
N LEU A 84 -4.04 20.43 -1.07
CA LEU A 84 -3.87 21.20 0.17
C LEU A 84 -3.32 22.61 -0.10
N VAL A 85 -2.36 22.75 -1.03
CA VAL A 85 -1.83 24.08 -1.41
C VAL A 85 -2.90 24.94 -2.07
N LEU A 86 -3.71 24.38 -2.97
CA LEU A 86 -4.81 25.11 -3.63
C LEU A 86 -5.88 25.56 -2.63
N GLU A 87 -6.17 24.74 -1.62
CA GLU A 87 -7.10 25.07 -0.53
C GLU A 87 -6.56 26.17 0.37
N VAL A 88 -5.31 26.04 0.84
CA VAL A 88 -4.68 27.03 1.74
C VAL A 88 -4.47 28.39 1.06
N THR A 89 -4.21 28.39 -0.25
CA THR A 89 -4.05 29.63 -1.04
C THR A 89 -5.38 30.26 -1.47
N GLY A 90 -6.52 29.61 -1.19
CA GLY A 90 -7.85 30.07 -1.59
C GLY A 90 -8.13 29.97 -3.09
N VAL A 91 -7.25 29.32 -3.87
CA VAL A 91 -7.44 29.09 -5.31
C VAL A 91 -8.60 28.11 -5.55
N TYR A 92 -8.79 27.15 -4.64
CA TYR A 92 -9.90 26.20 -4.67
C TYR A 92 -10.34 25.88 -3.24
N ALA A 93 -11.49 26.38 -2.81
CA ALA A 93 -12.03 26.14 -1.46
C ALA A 93 -13.52 25.73 -1.55
N PRO A 94 -13.82 24.44 -1.77
CA PRO A 94 -15.20 23.97 -1.86
C PRO A 94 -15.94 24.05 -0.52
N LEU A 95 -15.20 24.04 0.60
CA LEU A 95 -15.71 24.13 1.97
C LEU A 95 -14.76 24.99 2.83
N PRO A 96 -15.23 25.53 3.97
CA PRO A 96 -14.37 26.19 4.93
C PRO A 96 -13.32 25.21 5.48
N LEU A 97 -12.04 25.52 5.25
CA LEU A 97 -10.94 24.70 5.73
C LEU A 97 -10.73 24.93 7.24
N THR A 98 -10.89 23.88 8.05
CA THR A 98 -10.60 23.96 9.48
C THR A 98 -9.17 23.52 9.78
N GLY A 99 -8.67 23.86 10.98
CA GLY A 99 -7.35 23.41 11.43
C GLY A 99 -7.25 21.88 11.49
N ASP A 100 -8.33 21.20 11.89
CA ASP A 100 -8.37 19.74 11.95
C ASP A 100 -8.31 19.11 10.55
N ASP A 101 -8.95 19.73 9.56
CA ASP A 101 -8.88 19.28 8.15
C ASP A 101 -7.45 19.39 7.61
N MET A 102 -6.73 20.46 7.94
CA MET A 102 -5.33 20.64 7.55
C MET A 102 -4.43 19.57 8.18
N VAL A 103 -4.65 19.26 9.46
CA VAL A 103 -3.90 18.21 10.17
C VAL A 103 -4.20 16.83 9.57
N ALA A 104 -5.48 16.53 9.27
CA ALA A 104 -5.87 15.27 8.66
C ALA A 104 -5.28 15.10 7.24
N SER A 105 -5.37 16.15 6.41
CA SER A 105 -4.82 16.16 5.04
C SER A 105 -3.30 16.02 5.03
N SER A 106 -2.60 16.81 5.85
CA SER A 106 -1.13 16.73 5.97
C SER A 106 -0.68 15.35 6.44
N ARG A 107 -1.37 14.76 7.44
CA ARG A 107 -1.14 13.38 7.88
C ARG A 107 -1.29 12.39 6.73
N GLY A 108 -2.36 12.47 5.94
CA GLY A 108 -2.58 11.59 4.80
C GLY A 108 -1.49 11.70 3.73
N ILE A 109 -1.05 12.92 3.42
CA ILE A 109 0.06 13.17 2.47
C ILE A 109 1.35 12.51 2.95
N VAL A 110 1.70 12.70 4.23
CA VAL A 110 2.90 12.13 4.86
C VAL A 110 2.83 10.61 4.87
N GLU A 111 1.68 10.04 5.24
CA GLU A 111 1.48 8.59 5.24
C GLU A 111 1.71 8.00 3.83
N LEU A 112 1.08 8.57 2.81
CA LEU A 112 1.27 8.14 1.42
C LEU A 112 2.72 8.27 0.97
N ALA A 113 3.43 9.33 1.38
CA ALA A 113 4.84 9.51 1.07
C ALA A 113 5.73 8.44 1.72
N ILE A 114 5.46 8.09 2.98
CA ILE A 114 6.18 7.01 3.69
C ILE A 114 5.91 5.67 3.01
N VAL A 115 4.65 5.37 2.70
CA VAL A 115 4.29 4.13 1.98
C VAL A 115 4.98 4.08 0.62
N ALA A 116 4.97 5.18 -0.14
CA ALA A 116 5.69 5.30 -1.40
C ALA A 116 7.17 4.98 -1.25
N TYR A 117 7.83 5.59 -0.25
CA TYR A 117 9.23 5.34 0.06
C TYR A 117 9.50 3.86 0.32
N LEU A 118 8.69 3.21 1.16
CA LEU A 118 8.86 1.80 1.50
C LEU A 118 8.76 0.90 0.27
N TYR A 119 7.78 1.14 -0.62
CA TYR A 119 7.62 0.39 -1.85
C TYR A 119 8.73 0.65 -2.87
N LEU A 120 9.21 1.89 -3.00
CA LEU A 120 10.32 2.24 -3.89
C LEU A 120 11.66 1.68 -3.39
N ASN A 121 11.94 1.78 -2.09
CA ASN A 121 13.12 1.19 -1.45
C ASN A 121 13.12 -0.33 -1.64
N SER A 122 11.97 -0.98 -1.44
CA SER A 122 11.78 -2.41 -1.74
C SER A 122 12.09 -2.73 -3.21
N ALA A 123 11.59 -1.93 -4.16
CA ALA A 123 11.83 -2.13 -5.59
C ALA A 123 13.32 -2.06 -5.96
N VAL A 124 14.03 -1.05 -5.43
CA VAL A 124 15.46 -0.83 -5.68
C VAL A 124 16.27 -2.00 -5.13
N ARG A 125 16.00 -2.42 -3.90
CA ARG A 125 16.74 -3.53 -3.26
C ARG A 125 16.48 -4.86 -3.95
N LEU A 126 15.23 -5.17 -4.32
CA LEU A 126 14.91 -6.38 -5.08
C LEU A 126 15.61 -6.44 -6.44
N LYS A 127 15.66 -5.30 -7.15
CA LYS A 127 16.38 -5.21 -8.42
C LYS A 127 17.88 -5.45 -8.24
N ARG A 128 18.49 -4.91 -7.18
CA ARG A 128 19.91 -5.13 -6.86
C ARG A 128 20.23 -6.59 -6.53
N LEU A 129 19.29 -7.32 -5.94
CA LEU A 129 19.42 -8.75 -5.65
C LEU A 129 19.17 -9.66 -6.86
N GLY A 130 18.88 -9.10 -8.05
CA GLY A 130 18.62 -9.89 -9.25
C GLY A 130 17.30 -10.66 -9.23
N VAL A 131 16.35 -10.30 -8.36
CA VAL A 131 15.06 -11.00 -8.26
C VAL A 131 14.28 -10.83 -9.58
N PRO A 132 13.81 -11.94 -10.20
CA PRO A 132 13.06 -11.87 -11.45
C PRO A 132 11.80 -11.00 -11.34
N SER A 133 11.52 -10.26 -12.42
CA SER A 133 10.38 -9.33 -12.48
C SER A 133 9.04 -10.01 -12.80
N LYS A 134 9.06 -11.26 -13.25
CA LYS A 134 7.91 -12.09 -13.60
C LYS A 134 8.16 -13.50 -13.08
N ASP A 135 7.08 -14.18 -12.72
CA ASP A 135 7.17 -15.61 -12.42
C ASP A 135 7.61 -16.37 -13.69
N PRO A 136 8.38 -17.46 -13.54
CA PRO A 136 8.56 -18.41 -14.62
C PRO A 136 7.20 -18.83 -15.17
N LYS A 137 7.08 -18.89 -16.49
CA LYS A 137 5.87 -19.43 -17.13
C LYS A 137 5.63 -20.82 -16.52
N PRO A 138 4.42 -21.14 -16.01
CA PRO A 138 4.17 -22.49 -15.52
C PRO A 138 4.57 -23.47 -16.62
N PRO A 139 5.16 -24.64 -16.28
CA PRO A 139 5.50 -25.64 -17.27
C PRO A 139 4.24 -25.87 -18.11
N GLN A 140 4.38 -25.75 -19.43
CA GLN A 140 3.28 -26.09 -20.33
C GLN A 140 2.93 -27.53 -19.97
N GLY A 141 1.72 -27.74 -19.45
CA GLY A 141 1.23 -29.09 -19.15
C GLY A 141 1.39 -29.96 -20.39
N PRO A 142 1.43 -31.30 -20.25
CA PRO A 142 1.54 -32.18 -21.39
C PRO A 142 0.52 -31.74 -22.44
N HIS A 143 1.00 -31.44 -23.65
CA HIS A 143 0.18 -31.05 -24.79
C HIS A 143 -0.72 -32.26 -25.06
N PHE A 144 -1.92 -32.28 -24.47
CA PHE A 144 -2.90 -33.32 -24.72
C PHE A 144 -3.18 -33.25 -26.22
N ARG A 145 -2.70 -34.27 -26.95
CA ARG A 145 -2.98 -34.38 -28.38
C ARG A 145 -4.51 -34.38 -28.54
N PRO A 146 -5.04 -33.69 -29.57
CA PRO A 146 -6.47 -33.69 -29.81
C PRO A 146 -6.98 -35.13 -29.91
N PRO A 147 -8.20 -35.43 -29.40
CA PRO A 147 -8.74 -36.77 -29.41
C PRO A 147 -8.81 -37.27 -30.85
N VAL A 148 -8.14 -38.39 -31.11
CA VAL A 148 -8.21 -39.10 -32.39
C VAL A 148 -9.68 -39.44 -32.61
N LYS A 149 -10.29 -38.88 -33.66
CA LYS A 149 -11.64 -39.26 -34.08
C LYS A 149 -11.56 -40.70 -34.58
N LEU A 150 -12.12 -41.64 -33.80
CA LEU A 150 -12.39 -42.98 -34.28
C LEU A 150 -13.59 -42.88 -35.22
N THR A 151 -13.36 -43.00 -36.53
CA THR A 151 -14.42 -43.23 -37.52
C THR A 151 -14.95 -44.65 -37.35
N PRO A 152 -16.28 -44.86 -37.38
CA PRO A 152 -16.91 -46.17 -37.23
C PRO A 152 -16.65 -47.10 -38.42
#